data_AF-A0A225UB37-F1
#
_entry.id   AF-A0A225UB37-F1
#
_cell.length_a   1.000
_cell.length_b   1.000
_cell.length_c   1.000
_cell.angle_alpha   90.00
_cell.angle_beta   90.00
_cell.angle_gamma   90.00
#
_symmetry.space_group_name_H-M   'P 1'
#
loop_
_entity.id
_entity.type
_entity.pdbx_description
1 polymer ?
#
loop_
_entity_poly.entity_id
_entity_poly.type
_entity_poly.pdbx_seq_one_letter_code
_entity_poly.pdbx_strand_id
1 'polypeptide(L)'
;MHAVMTQSVKPLESKTEFHKDKFPSKFAVDYVTPLKTQDERGTCWDFATVAVLENSYRQQGIAHGWLQEDEFLALSEQAYGAEVIRLCAGPPDSPQQVACLIPGNEIWKNSTDGGDVTELMYLMNGLKDSIFPDSICPYIPDPGNDSVCPGLTLESRKTNPLSLTIKTMDTYFDTVSVKHALVKDKRAMGISTAMPYITHYYPCIVNFGENYNMNGEFITSHAMTPEGGHAMTLAGYNDLYRTKQGYTGGFILKNSWFDGIHPAFGPMHARGSHSIKYWL
;
A
#
# COMPACT_ATOMS: atom_id res chain seq x y z
N MET A 1 28.63 2.83 -9.64
CA MET A 1 28.51 1.44 -10.14
C MET A 1 27.32 1.42 -11.09
N HIS A 2 27.48 0.80 -12.26
CA HIS A 2 26.76 1.12 -13.50
C HIS A 2 25.24 0.84 -13.49
N ALA A 3 24.48 1.81 -14.01
CA ALA A 3 23.08 1.64 -14.39
C ALA A 3 22.99 1.17 -15.85
N VAL A 4 22.15 0.17 -16.12
CA VAL A 4 21.77 -0.22 -17.47
C VAL A 4 20.24 -0.18 -17.55
N MET A 5 19.74 0.84 -18.26
CA MET A 5 18.39 0.86 -18.82
C MET A 5 18.43 0.03 -20.10
N THR A 6 17.63 -1.04 -20.19
CA THR A 6 17.26 -1.63 -21.48
C THR A 6 15.75 -1.64 -21.59
N GLN A 7 15.22 -0.68 -22.35
CA GLN A 7 13.99 -0.92 -23.09
C GLN A 7 14.34 -1.93 -24.20
N SER A 8 13.76 -3.12 -24.14
CA SER A 8 13.63 -3.99 -25.30
C SER A 8 12.27 -4.68 -25.22
N VAL A 9 11.32 -4.17 -26.01
CA VAL A 9 10.13 -4.93 -26.37
C VAL A 9 10.59 -6.00 -27.36
N LYS A 10 10.78 -7.22 -26.86
CA LYS A 10 10.64 -8.47 -27.62
C LYS A 10 9.92 -9.49 -26.72
N PRO A 11 8.95 -10.25 -27.26
CA PRO A 11 8.24 -11.25 -26.47
C PRO A 11 9.24 -12.31 -26.03
N LEU A 12 9.46 -12.40 -24.72
CA LEU A 12 10.20 -13.52 -24.17
C LEU A 12 9.25 -14.72 -24.25
N GLU A 13 9.47 -15.60 -25.22
CA GLU A 13 8.99 -16.97 -25.11
C GLU A 13 9.55 -17.54 -23.80
N SER A 14 8.68 -17.64 -22.80
CA SER A 14 8.96 -18.23 -21.50
C SER A 14 9.24 -19.73 -21.67
N LYS A 15 10.49 -20.09 -21.98
CA LYS A 15 11.00 -21.47 -21.89
C LYS A 15 11.59 -21.77 -20.51
N THR A 16 10.85 -21.47 -19.46
CA THR A 16 11.02 -22.11 -18.15
C THR A 16 9.63 -22.36 -17.57
N GLU A 17 9.15 -23.60 -17.66
CA GLU A 17 8.06 -24.06 -16.81
C GLU A 17 8.56 -23.97 -15.36
N PHE A 18 8.06 -22.98 -14.62
CA PHE A 18 8.34 -22.86 -13.20
C PHE A 18 7.48 -23.88 -12.44
N HIS A 19 8.13 -24.92 -11.90
CA HIS A 19 7.46 -25.96 -11.12
C HIS A 19 6.93 -25.41 -9.79
N LYS A 20 5.64 -25.64 -9.54
CA LYS A 20 4.86 -25.24 -8.35
C LYS A 20 5.40 -25.80 -7.03
N ASP A 21 6.29 -26.79 -7.07
CA ASP A 21 6.78 -27.56 -5.92
C ASP A 21 7.92 -26.92 -5.11
N LYS A 22 8.35 -25.69 -5.42
CA LYS A 22 9.55 -25.07 -4.81
C LYS A 22 9.31 -24.02 -3.72
N PHE A 23 8.07 -23.63 -3.45
CA PHE A 23 7.75 -22.63 -2.43
C PHE A 23 7.12 -23.25 -1.19
N PRO A 24 7.38 -22.73 0.02
CA PRO A 24 6.63 -23.15 1.19
C PRO A 24 5.15 -22.85 0.94
N SER A 25 4.26 -23.74 1.40
CA SER A 25 2.81 -23.58 1.21
C SER A 25 2.25 -22.38 1.97
N LYS A 26 2.98 -21.86 2.95
CA LYS A 26 2.66 -20.65 3.72
C LYS A 26 3.91 -19.84 3.94
N PHE A 27 3.79 -18.54 3.87
CA PHE A 27 4.89 -17.62 4.13
C PHE A 27 4.34 -16.27 4.56
N ALA A 28 5.00 -15.62 5.52
CA ALA A 28 4.78 -14.22 5.80
C ALA A 28 6.11 -13.54 6.07
N VAL A 29 6.17 -12.26 5.73
CA VAL A 29 7.34 -11.42 5.99
C VAL A 29 7.36 -11.02 7.45
N ASP A 30 8.55 -10.96 8.02
CA ASP A 30 8.74 -10.48 9.38
C ASP A 30 8.61 -8.95 9.44
N TYR A 31 8.45 -8.44 10.67
CA TYR A 31 8.54 -7.01 10.99
C TYR A 31 7.52 -6.10 10.27
N VAL A 32 6.36 -6.63 9.89
CA VAL A 32 5.24 -5.80 9.45
C VAL A 32 4.82 -4.88 10.60
N THR A 33 4.68 -3.57 10.32
CA THR A 33 4.29 -2.58 11.33
C THR A 33 2.80 -2.63 11.65
N PRO A 34 2.36 -2.09 12.81
CA PRO A 34 0.95 -2.04 13.18
C PRO A 34 0.02 -1.41 12.14
N LEU A 35 -1.27 -1.76 12.21
CA LEU A 35 -2.33 -1.17 11.40
C LEU A 35 -2.44 0.34 11.67
N LYS A 36 -2.63 1.11 10.61
CA LYS A 36 -3.04 2.52 10.66
C LYS A 36 -4.29 2.68 9.77
N THR A 37 -5.09 3.72 9.98
CA THR A 37 -6.35 3.93 9.28
C THR A 37 -6.31 5.19 8.42
N GLN A 38 -6.77 5.06 7.17
CA GLN A 38 -6.97 6.17 6.23
C GLN A 38 -8.29 6.91 6.47
N ASP A 39 -9.19 6.28 7.22
CA ASP A 39 -10.56 6.71 7.49
C ASP A 39 -11.34 7.05 6.22
N GLU A 40 -11.87 8.27 6.10
CA GLU A 40 -12.77 8.67 5.01
C GLU A 40 -12.05 9.22 3.76
N ARG A 41 -10.71 9.18 3.73
CA ARG A 41 -9.91 9.72 2.62
C ARG A 41 -9.43 8.63 1.66
N GLY A 42 -9.25 8.97 0.40
CA GLY A 42 -8.75 8.11 -0.67
C GLY A 42 -7.23 7.91 -0.65
N THR A 43 -6.59 7.92 0.52
CA THR A 43 -5.13 7.91 0.73
C THR A 43 -4.55 6.51 0.91
N CYS A 44 -5.26 5.44 0.52
CA CYS A 44 -4.81 4.06 0.68
C CYS A 44 -3.38 3.80 0.16
N TRP A 45 -2.98 4.51 -0.90
CA TRP A 45 -1.66 4.44 -1.51
C TRP A 45 -0.56 5.03 -0.60
N ASP A 46 -0.83 6.10 0.15
CA ASP A 46 0.10 6.65 1.15
C ASP A 46 0.40 5.56 2.18
N PHE A 47 -0.64 4.96 2.76
CA PHE A 47 -0.49 3.91 3.77
C PHE A 47 0.20 2.66 3.22
N ALA A 48 -0.15 2.24 2.00
CA ALA A 48 0.45 1.07 1.38
C ALA A 48 1.95 1.28 1.08
N THR A 49 2.31 2.42 0.52
CA THR A 49 3.71 2.74 0.21
C THR A 49 4.52 2.99 1.48
N VAL A 50 3.99 3.73 2.44
CA VAL A 50 4.63 3.96 3.74
C VAL A 50 4.86 2.66 4.50
N ALA A 51 3.90 1.73 4.51
CA ALA A 51 4.08 0.44 5.18
C ALA A 51 5.22 -0.40 4.58
N VAL A 52 5.48 -0.31 3.27
CA VAL A 52 6.65 -0.93 2.61
C VAL A 52 7.95 -0.27 3.09
N LEU A 53 7.97 1.05 3.21
CA LEU A 53 9.11 1.81 3.72
C LEU A 53 9.41 1.49 5.17
N GLU A 54 8.38 1.48 6.02
CA GLU A 54 8.50 1.14 7.44
C GLU A 54 8.99 -0.31 7.63
N ASN A 55 8.46 -1.27 6.86
CA ASN A 55 8.95 -2.66 6.92
C ASN A 55 10.43 -2.75 6.54
N SER A 56 10.83 -2.06 5.47
CA SER A 56 12.23 -2.02 5.02
C SER A 56 13.15 -1.36 6.06
N TYR A 57 12.72 -0.24 6.64
CA TYR A 57 13.47 0.47 7.66
C TYR A 57 13.59 -0.36 8.95
N ARG A 58 12.51 -1.02 9.38
CA ARG A 58 12.54 -1.87 10.58
C ARG A 58 13.46 -3.06 10.43
N GLN A 59 13.43 -3.74 9.28
CA GLN A 59 14.38 -4.81 8.95
C GLN A 59 15.83 -4.32 9.05
N GLN A 60 16.11 -3.15 8.47
CA GLN A 60 17.44 -2.55 8.52
C GLN A 60 17.83 -2.14 9.95
N GLY A 61 16.94 -1.46 10.67
CA GLY A 61 17.18 -0.99 12.02
C GLY A 61 17.51 -2.13 12.98
N ILE A 62 16.79 -3.25 12.90
CA ILE A 62 17.09 -4.45 13.70
C ILE A 62 18.43 -5.06 13.28
N ALA A 63 18.68 -5.22 11.97
CA ALA A 63 19.93 -5.81 11.47
C ALA A 63 21.18 -4.98 11.86
N HIS A 64 21.03 -3.67 12.03
CA HIS A 64 22.10 -2.76 12.45
C HIS A 64 22.11 -2.45 13.96
N GLY A 65 21.15 -2.97 14.74
CA GLY A 65 21.02 -2.71 16.18
C GLY A 65 20.55 -1.30 16.55
N TRP A 66 19.88 -0.59 15.63
CA TRP A 66 19.26 0.72 15.88
C TRP A 66 17.89 0.61 16.55
N LEU A 67 17.20 -0.53 16.34
CA LEU A 67 15.87 -0.81 16.86
C LEU A 67 15.88 -2.19 17.52
N GLN A 68 15.13 -2.32 18.62
CA GLN A 68 14.75 -3.61 19.18
C GLN A 68 13.68 -4.29 18.31
N GLU A 69 13.44 -5.60 18.53
CA GLU A 69 12.46 -6.36 17.74
C GLU A 69 11.03 -5.83 17.90
N ASP A 70 10.68 -5.24 19.04
CA ASP A 70 9.37 -4.65 19.35
C ASP A 70 9.29 -3.14 19.03
N GLU A 71 10.38 -2.54 18.56
CA GLU A 71 10.42 -1.14 18.15
C GLU A 71 10.22 -0.97 16.64
N PHE A 72 9.66 0.18 16.26
CA PHE A 72 9.55 0.60 14.87
C PHE A 72 9.51 2.13 14.78
N LEU A 73 9.97 2.66 13.64
CA LEU A 73 9.78 4.05 13.28
C LEU A 73 8.45 4.20 12.54
N ALA A 74 7.51 4.93 13.13
CA ALA A 74 6.31 5.36 12.41
C ALA A 74 6.66 6.53 11.49
N LEU A 75 6.38 6.38 10.21
CA LEU A 75 6.47 7.46 9.22
C LEU A 75 5.13 8.18 9.10
N SER A 76 5.17 9.47 8.73
CA SER A 76 3.98 10.30 8.56
C SER A 76 3.38 10.11 7.16
N GLU A 77 2.23 9.45 7.07
CA GLU A 77 1.43 9.40 5.82
C GLU A 77 0.99 10.79 5.37
N GLN A 78 0.64 11.67 6.32
CA GLN A 78 0.23 13.04 6.03
C GLN A 78 1.34 13.87 5.39
N ALA A 79 2.56 13.79 5.94
CA ALA A 79 3.71 14.47 5.36
C ALA A 79 4.12 13.85 4.01
N TYR A 80 4.01 12.53 3.88
CA TYR A 80 4.32 11.83 2.63
C TYR A 80 3.40 12.28 1.50
N GLY A 81 2.07 12.22 1.69
CA GLY A 81 1.09 12.69 0.70
C GLY A 81 1.28 14.18 0.37
N ALA A 82 1.52 15.02 1.38
CA ALA A 82 1.80 16.45 1.21
C ALA A 82 3.07 16.73 0.39
N GLU A 83 4.13 15.93 0.57
CA GLU A 83 5.37 16.08 -0.21
C GLU A 83 5.23 15.54 -1.64
N VAL A 84 4.41 14.49 -1.86
CA VAL A 84 4.07 13.99 -3.20
C VAL A 84 3.33 15.07 -4.00
N ILE A 85 2.24 15.63 -3.44
CA ILE A 85 1.51 16.71 -4.13
C ILE A 85 2.40 17.94 -4.32
N ARG A 86 3.29 18.28 -3.38
CA ARG A 86 4.26 19.38 -3.52
C ARG A 86 5.26 19.12 -4.64
N LEU A 87 5.74 17.88 -4.78
CA LEU A 87 6.63 17.49 -5.88
C LEU A 87 5.90 17.63 -7.23
N CYS A 88 4.62 17.26 -7.28
CA CYS A 88 3.78 17.34 -8.47
C CYS A 88 3.18 18.74 -8.72
N ALA A 89 3.32 19.66 -7.77
CA ALA A 89 2.89 21.05 -7.91
C ALA A 89 3.91 21.82 -8.78
N GLY A 90 3.56 21.98 -10.05
CA GLY A 90 4.31 22.79 -11.01
C GLY A 90 3.37 23.48 -12.01
N PRO A 91 3.89 24.36 -12.88
CA PRO A 91 3.12 24.89 -13.99
C PRO A 91 2.49 23.75 -14.80
N PRO A 92 1.27 23.96 -15.35
CA PRO A 92 0.71 23.05 -16.34
C PRO A 92 1.75 22.70 -17.41
N ASP A 93 1.85 21.42 -17.76
CA ASP A 93 2.75 20.86 -18.77
C ASP A 93 4.26 20.89 -18.42
N SER A 94 4.63 21.24 -17.19
CA SER A 94 6.01 21.08 -16.74
C SER A 94 6.42 19.60 -16.72
N PRO A 95 7.69 19.23 -17.01
CA PRO A 95 8.11 17.83 -17.05
C PRO A 95 7.77 17.03 -15.78
N GLN A 96 7.83 17.69 -14.62
CA GLN A 96 7.47 17.09 -13.34
C GLN A 96 5.95 16.88 -13.20
N GLN A 97 5.15 17.87 -13.59
CA GLN A 97 3.69 17.73 -13.57
C GLN A 97 3.23 16.65 -14.56
N VAL A 98 3.81 16.61 -15.77
CA VAL A 98 3.56 15.57 -16.78
C VAL A 98 3.91 14.18 -16.25
N ALA A 99 5.03 14.05 -15.53
CA ALA A 99 5.41 12.78 -14.89
C ALA A 99 4.41 12.33 -13.81
N CYS A 100 3.67 13.27 -13.20
CA CYS A 100 2.64 12.98 -12.21
C CYS A 100 1.23 12.79 -12.80
N LEU A 101 1.05 12.93 -14.12
CA LEU A 101 -0.24 12.69 -14.79
C LEU A 101 -0.46 11.19 -14.99
N ILE A 102 -0.79 10.49 -13.90
CA ILE A 102 -1.18 9.07 -13.95
C ILE A 102 -2.72 9.03 -14.03
N PRO A 103 -3.30 8.43 -15.10
CA PRO A 103 -4.74 8.32 -15.21
C PRO A 103 -5.35 7.57 -14.02
N GLY A 104 -6.34 8.18 -13.36
CA GLY A 104 -7.06 7.58 -12.24
C GLY A 104 -6.71 8.15 -10.86
N ASN A 105 -5.60 8.89 -10.72
CA ASN A 105 -5.27 9.60 -9.49
C ASN A 105 -5.64 11.09 -9.54
N GLU A 106 -5.73 11.72 -8.36
CA GLU A 106 -6.07 13.13 -8.19
C GLU A 106 -4.87 14.00 -7.74
N ILE A 107 -3.66 13.43 -7.79
CA ILE A 107 -2.40 14.11 -7.39
C ILE A 107 -2.17 15.39 -8.20
N TRP A 108 -2.43 15.35 -9.50
CA TRP A 108 -2.31 16.51 -10.39
C TRP A 108 -3.37 17.60 -10.12
N LYS A 109 -4.45 17.27 -9.40
CA LYS A 109 -5.45 18.23 -8.90
C LYS A 109 -5.12 18.72 -7.48
N ASN A 110 -3.90 18.50 -6.99
CA ASN A 110 -3.46 18.86 -5.65
C ASN A 110 -4.30 18.17 -4.55
N SER A 111 -4.67 16.92 -4.79
CA SER A 111 -5.36 16.04 -3.85
C SER A 111 -4.56 14.76 -3.65
N THR A 112 -4.69 14.16 -2.47
CA THR A 112 -4.13 12.85 -2.12
C THR A 112 -5.11 11.71 -2.41
N ASP A 113 -6.28 11.99 -2.99
CA ASP A 113 -7.24 10.95 -3.32
C ASP A 113 -6.84 10.17 -4.59
N GLY A 114 -7.05 8.85 -4.58
CA GLY A 114 -7.02 8.02 -5.78
C GLY A 114 -5.63 7.62 -6.30
N GLY A 115 -4.57 7.77 -5.51
CA GLY A 115 -3.23 7.26 -5.89
C GLY A 115 -3.10 5.73 -5.94
N ASP A 116 -1.94 5.25 -6.35
CA ASP A 116 -1.55 3.85 -6.49
C ASP A 116 -0.08 3.57 -6.06
N VAL A 117 0.27 2.30 -5.77
CA VAL A 117 1.60 2.00 -5.21
C VAL A 117 2.80 2.36 -6.11
N THR A 118 2.60 2.69 -7.39
CA THR A 118 3.67 3.16 -8.28
C THR A 118 4.18 4.55 -7.92
N GLU A 119 3.44 5.34 -7.12
CA GLU A 119 3.94 6.61 -6.57
C GLU A 119 5.20 6.44 -5.71
N LEU A 120 5.50 5.23 -5.24
CA LEU A 120 6.79 4.89 -4.62
C LEU A 120 7.98 5.25 -5.52
N MET A 121 7.80 5.28 -6.86
CA MET A 121 8.82 5.71 -7.81
C MET A 121 9.23 7.17 -7.64
N TYR A 122 8.41 8.02 -7.02
CA TYR A 122 8.77 9.42 -6.75
C TYR A 122 9.91 9.57 -5.74
N LEU A 123 10.19 8.54 -4.94
CA LEU A 123 11.41 8.46 -4.13
C LEU A 123 12.68 8.47 -4.98
N MET A 124 12.65 7.95 -6.22
CA MET A 124 13.82 7.98 -7.11
C MET A 124 14.14 9.40 -7.58
N ASN A 125 13.12 10.24 -7.75
CA ASN A 125 13.21 11.50 -8.50
C ASN A 125 12.84 12.76 -7.71
N GLY A 126 12.70 12.67 -6.38
CA GLY A 126 12.45 13.88 -5.59
C GLY A 126 12.16 13.67 -4.11
N LEU A 127 11.65 12.50 -3.72
CA LEU A 127 11.18 12.29 -2.35
C LEU A 127 12.18 11.60 -1.41
N LYS A 128 13.39 11.24 -1.88
CA LYS A 128 14.38 10.51 -1.07
C LYS A 128 14.71 11.16 0.28
N ASP A 129 14.66 12.49 0.37
CA ASP A 129 14.96 13.27 1.57
C ASP A 129 13.68 13.91 2.17
N SER A 130 12.50 13.55 1.64
CA SER A 130 11.18 14.06 1.99
C SER A 130 10.31 13.02 2.71
N ILE A 131 10.93 12.07 3.40
CA ILE A 131 10.26 11.10 4.27
C ILE A 131 10.48 11.52 5.72
N PHE A 132 9.40 11.63 6.49
CA PHE A 132 9.44 12.21 7.83
C PHE A 132 8.80 11.28 8.87
N PRO A 133 9.23 11.35 10.15
CA PRO A 133 8.59 10.63 11.23
C PRO A 133 7.16 11.15 11.47
N ASP A 134 6.27 10.27 11.94
CA ASP A 134 4.88 10.60 12.30
C ASP A 134 4.75 11.84 13.20
N SER A 135 5.70 12.01 14.13
CA SER A 135 5.74 13.13 15.08
C SER A 135 5.78 14.52 14.45
N ILE A 136 6.19 14.65 13.18
CA ILE A 136 6.16 15.94 12.50
C ILE A 136 4.72 16.38 12.18
N CYS A 137 3.85 15.41 11.92
CA CYS A 137 2.57 15.62 11.29
C CYS A 137 1.73 14.35 11.39
N PRO A 138 0.99 14.18 12.49
CA PRO A 138 0.04 13.09 12.63
C PRO A 138 -1.00 13.14 11.50
N TYR A 139 -1.52 11.96 11.14
CA TYR A 139 -2.54 11.85 10.10
C TYR A 139 -3.83 12.60 10.46
N ILE A 140 -4.36 13.36 9.49
CA ILE A 140 -5.62 14.08 9.63
C ILE A 140 -6.68 13.30 8.83
N PRO A 141 -7.65 12.65 9.51
CA PRO A 141 -8.59 11.76 8.83
C PRO A 141 -9.67 12.49 8.06
N ASP A 142 -9.92 13.76 8.39
CA ASP A 142 -10.97 14.57 7.75
C ASP A 142 -10.60 14.93 6.30
N PRO A 143 -11.52 14.74 5.33
CA PRO A 143 -11.32 15.17 3.94
C PRO A 143 -10.97 16.65 3.79
N GLY A 144 -10.24 16.99 2.72
CA GLY A 144 -9.82 18.37 2.41
C GLY A 144 -8.56 18.84 3.14
N ASN A 145 -7.87 17.94 3.85
CA ASN A 145 -6.63 18.22 4.56
C ASN A 145 -5.38 17.71 3.80
N ASP A 146 -5.45 17.54 2.47
CA ASP A 146 -4.41 16.93 1.63
C ASP A 146 -3.01 17.51 1.80
N SER A 147 -2.91 18.83 1.97
CA SER A 147 -1.65 19.56 2.09
C SER A 147 -1.36 20.07 3.51
N VAL A 148 -2.26 19.81 4.46
CA VAL A 148 -2.17 20.39 5.80
C VAL A 148 -1.13 19.63 6.61
N CYS A 149 0.00 20.30 6.85
CA CYS A 149 1.06 19.72 7.63
C CYS A 149 1.95 20.79 8.29
N PRO A 150 1.54 21.34 9.45
CA PRO A 150 2.23 22.47 10.07
C PRO A 150 3.71 22.21 10.40
N GLY A 151 4.07 20.96 10.70
CA GLY A 151 5.45 20.58 11.02
C GLY A 151 6.38 20.56 9.80
N LEU A 152 5.85 20.51 8.57
CA LEU A 152 6.65 20.58 7.34
C LEU A 152 7.11 22.01 7.03
N THR A 153 7.99 22.54 7.88
CA THR A 153 8.64 23.85 7.70
C THR A 153 9.88 23.75 6.81
N LEU A 154 10.42 24.89 6.36
CA LEU A 154 11.72 24.92 5.66
C LEU A 154 12.87 24.40 6.53
N GLU A 155 12.78 24.60 7.85
CA GLU A 155 13.77 24.10 8.80
C GLU A 155 13.71 22.58 8.90
N SER A 156 12.51 22.01 9.12
CA SER A 156 12.33 20.56 9.22
C SER A 156 12.83 19.80 8.00
N ARG A 157 12.64 20.34 6.78
CA ARG A 157 13.17 19.76 5.53
C ARG A 157 14.70 19.78 5.47
N LYS A 158 15.35 20.77 6.07
CA LYS A 158 16.82 20.88 6.11
C LYS A 158 17.44 20.00 7.18
N THR A 159 16.74 19.82 8.30
CA THR A 159 17.23 19.07 9.46
C THR A 159 16.71 17.63 9.50
N ASN A 160 16.00 17.16 8.47
CA ASN A 160 15.46 15.81 8.40
C ASN A 160 16.61 14.78 8.46
N PRO A 161 16.69 13.93 9.49
CA PRO A 161 17.75 12.93 9.58
C PRO A 161 17.50 11.72 8.68
N LEU A 162 16.28 11.58 8.15
CA LEU A 162 15.90 10.44 7.31
C LEU A 162 16.25 10.71 5.85
N SER A 163 16.90 9.73 5.24
CA SER A 163 17.14 9.69 3.80
C SER A 163 16.96 8.26 3.31
N LEU A 164 16.29 8.12 2.18
CA LEU A 164 15.90 6.83 1.60
C LEU A 164 16.66 6.60 0.29
N THR A 165 17.12 5.38 0.08
CA THR A 165 17.75 4.98 -1.18
C THR A 165 17.07 3.73 -1.70
N ILE A 166 16.41 3.85 -2.85
CA ILE A 166 15.87 2.69 -3.57
C ILE A 166 17.05 1.93 -4.19
N LYS A 167 17.22 0.67 -3.77
CA LYS A 167 18.21 -0.24 -4.35
C LYS A 167 17.70 -0.90 -5.63
N THR A 168 16.46 -1.37 -5.59
CA THR A 168 15.76 -2.04 -6.68
C THR A 168 14.27 -1.76 -6.55
N MET A 169 13.57 -1.70 -7.69
CA MET A 169 12.11 -1.71 -7.72
C MET A 169 11.68 -2.62 -8.86
N ASP A 170 11.01 -3.71 -8.50
CA ASP A 170 10.52 -4.72 -9.42
C ASP A 170 8.98 -4.75 -9.34
N THR A 171 8.33 -5.00 -10.48
CA THR A 171 6.87 -5.12 -10.57
C THR A 171 6.50 -6.52 -11.03
N TYR A 172 5.55 -7.13 -10.34
CA TYR A 172 5.07 -8.49 -10.62
C TYR A 172 3.56 -8.48 -10.81
N PHE A 173 3.07 -9.27 -11.77
CA PHE A 173 1.64 -9.32 -12.12
C PHE A 173 1.02 -10.70 -11.90
N ASP A 174 1.81 -11.77 -11.90
CA ASP A 174 1.34 -13.13 -11.70
C ASP A 174 1.61 -13.66 -10.29
N THR A 175 0.79 -14.60 -9.86
CA THR A 175 0.82 -15.14 -8.51
C THR A 175 2.12 -15.88 -8.17
N VAL A 176 2.77 -16.52 -9.15
CA VAL A 176 3.99 -17.31 -8.93
C VAL A 176 5.17 -16.38 -8.71
N SER A 177 5.32 -15.35 -9.55
CA SER A 177 6.37 -14.35 -9.41
C SER A 177 6.25 -13.56 -8.11
N VAL A 178 5.02 -13.17 -7.72
CA VAL A 178 4.76 -12.49 -6.44
C VAL A 178 5.19 -13.36 -5.26
N LYS A 179 4.81 -14.64 -5.23
CA LYS A 179 5.22 -15.57 -4.16
C LYS A 179 6.73 -15.79 -4.12
N HIS A 180 7.35 -15.96 -5.28
CA HIS A 180 8.80 -16.10 -5.39
C HIS A 180 9.51 -14.87 -4.83
N ALA A 181 9.06 -13.66 -5.17
CA ALA A 181 9.63 -12.41 -4.67
C ALA A 181 9.47 -12.28 -3.14
N LEU A 182 8.27 -12.57 -2.60
CA LEU A 182 8.04 -12.58 -1.15
C LEU A 182 9.04 -13.50 -0.42
N VAL A 183 9.21 -14.74 -0.89
CA VAL A 183 10.08 -15.73 -0.25
C VAL A 183 11.55 -15.38 -0.40
N LYS A 184 11.95 -14.91 -1.58
CA LYS A 184 13.33 -14.57 -1.93
C LYS A 184 13.80 -13.32 -1.17
N ASP A 185 13.01 -12.25 -1.23
CA ASP A 185 13.42 -10.93 -0.75
C ASP A 185 12.99 -10.69 0.70
N LYS A 186 12.02 -11.48 1.22
CA LYS A 186 11.49 -11.41 2.59
C LYS A 186 11.04 -10.00 2.98
N ARG A 187 10.41 -9.29 2.06
CA ARG A 187 9.96 -7.92 2.22
C ARG A 187 8.49 -7.77 1.88
N ALA A 188 7.82 -6.90 2.63
CA ALA A 188 6.48 -6.47 2.27
C ALA A 188 6.51 -5.74 0.92
N MET A 189 5.43 -5.86 0.15
CA MET A 189 5.30 -5.25 -1.17
C MET A 189 4.01 -4.44 -1.27
N GLY A 190 4.03 -3.34 -2.01
CA GLY A 190 2.80 -2.63 -2.34
C GLY A 190 1.99 -3.42 -3.37
N ILE A 191 0.68 -3.43 -3.23
CA ILE A 191 -0.24 -3.97 -4.23
C ILE A 191 -1.35 -2.96 -4.50
N SER A 192 -1.57 -2.65 -5.78
CA SER A 192 -2.77 -1.95 -6.25
C SER A 192 -3.69 -2.95 -6.92
N THR A 193 -4.98 -2.89 -6.60
CA THR A 193 -6.01 -3.74 -7.20
C THR A 193 -7.26 -2.91 -7.50
N ALA A 194 -8.03 -3.33 -8.50
CA ALA A 194 -9.40 -2.84 -8.64
C ALA A 194 -10.25 -3.32 -7.47
N MET A 195 -11.14 -2.47 -6.97
CA MET A 195 -12.11 -2.81 -5.93
C MET A 195 -13.42 -3.26 -6.54
N PRO A 196 -13.82 -4.53 -6.37
CA PRO A 196 -15.11 -5.01 -6.84
C PRO A 196 -16.20 -4.73 -5.80
N TYR A 197 -17.37 -4.23 -6.23
CA TYR A 197 -18.55 -4.05 -5.37
C TYR A 197 -19.75 -4.86 -5.86
N ILE A 198 -20.64 -5.24 -4.94
CA ILE A 198 -21.96 -5.80 -5.29
C ILE A 198 -23.03 -4.75 -5.08
N THR A 199 -23.69 -4.36 -6.17
CA THR A 199 -24.93 -3.60 -6.11
C THR A 199 -26.08 -4.55 -5.75
N HIS A 200 -26.51 -4.54 -4.49
CA HIS A 200 -27.75 -5.22 -4.09
C HIS A 200 -28.93 -4.26 -4.31
N TYR A 201 -29.78 -4.57 -5.29
CA TYR A 201 -31.06 -3.88 -5.45
C TYR A 201 -32.08 -4.48 -4.48
N TYR A 202 -32.13 -3.99 -3.24
CA TYR A 202 -33.28 -4.24 -2.38
C TYR A 202 -34.35 -3.19 -2.71
N PRO A 203 -35.59 -3.60 -3.06
CA PRO A 203 -36.67 -2.65 -3.25
C PRO A 203 -36.91 -1.93 -1.91
N CYS A 204 -36.65 -0.62 -1.91
CA CYS A 204 -36.84 0.36 -0.83
C CYS A 204 -35.66 0.65 0.13
N ILE A 205 -34.50 -0.01 0.02
CA ILE A 205 -33.27 0.42 0.72
C ILE A 205 -32.08 0.08 -0.19
N VAL A 206 -31.46 1.07 -0.82
CA VAL A 206 -30.17 0.84 -1.50
C VAL A 206 -29.10 0.71 -0.40
N ASN A 207 -28.87 -0.51 0.07
CA ASN A 207 -27.71 -0.84 0.88
C ASN A 207 -26.71 -1.56 -0.02
N PHE A 208 -25.57 -0.92 -0.26
CA PHE A 208 -24.42 -1.52 -0.93
C PHE A 208 -23.94 -2.74 -0.12
N GLY A 209 -23.57 -3.83 -0.80
CA GLY A 209 -23.01 -5.00 -0.12
C GLY A 209 -21.50 -4.92 -0.10
N GLU A 210 -20.89 -5.06 1.07
CA GLU A 210 -19.44 -5.11 1.22
C GLU A 210 -18.84 -6.34 0.54
N ASN A 211 -17.65 -6.17 -0.05
CA ASN A 211 -16.87 -7.25 -0.66
C ASN A 211 -15.91 -7.91 0.33
N TYR A 212 -16.25 -7.93 1.61
CA TYR A 212 -15.47 -8.55 2.68
C TYR A 212 -16.37 -9.07 3.81
N ASN A 213 -15.81 -9.94 4.67
CA ASN A 213 -16.52 -10.45 5.85
C ASN A 213 -15.78 -10.18 7.16
N MET A 214 -16.42 -10.50 8.29
CA MET A 214 -15.87 -10.30 9.65
C MET A 214 -14.67 -11.21 9.98
N ASN A 215 -14.29 -12.14 9.11
CA ASN A 215 -13.04 -12.88 9.24
C ASN A 215 -11.89 -12.17 8.51
N GLY A 216 -12.10 -11.00 7.90
CA GLY A 216 -11.06 -10.30 7.12
C GLY A 216 -10.80 -10.90 5.75
N GLU A 217 -11.75 -11.67 5.20
CA GLU A 217 -11.64 -12.23 3.86
C GLU A 217 -12.25 -11.26 2.84
N PHE A 218 -11.49 -10.91 1.79
CA PHE A 218 -12.08 -10.31 0.60
C PHE A 218 -12.85 -11.37 -0.19
N ILE A 219 -14.06 -10.99 -0.59
CA ILE A 219 -15.02 -11.80 -1.31
C ILE A 219 -15.07 -11.27 -2.73
N THR A 220 -15.07 -12.17 -3.71
CA THR A 220 -15.35 -11.82 -5.10
C THR A 220 -16.47 -12.69 -5.66
N SER A 221 -17.33 -12.13 -6.50
CA SER A 221 -18.36 -12.88 -7.21
C SER A 221 -18.51 -12.38 -8.64
N HIS A 222 -19.02 -13.24 -9.53
CA HIS A 222 -19.24 -12.91 -10.95
C HIS A 222 -20.24 -11.76 -11.17
N ALA A 223 -21.01 -11.38 -10.14
CA ALA A 223 -21.97 -10.28 -10.18
C ALA A 223 -21.36 -8.93 -9.74
N MET A 224 -20.08 -8.90 -9.36
CA MET A 224 -19.42 -7.67 -8.94
C MET A 224 -18.94 -6.82 -10.11
N THR A 225 -19.06 -5.51 -9.96
CA THR A 225 -18.51 -4.52 -10.90
C THR A 225 -17.32 -3.78 -10.26
N PRO A 226 -16.27 -3.45 -11.02
CA PRO A 226 -15.19 -2.59 -10.53
C PRO A 226 -15.72 -1.18 -10.22
N GLU A 227 -15.43 -0.65 -9.04
CA GLU A 227 -15.79 0.71 -8.57
C GLU A 227 -14.54 1.49 -8.12
N GLY A 228 -13.49 1.43 -8.94
CA GLY A 228 -12.24 2.14 -8.67
C GLY A 228 -11.08 1.22 -8.24
N GLY A 229 -10.04 1.84 -7.69
CA GLY A 229 -8.81 1.18 -7.25
C GLY A 229 -8.63 1.24 -5.74
N HIS A 230 -7.82 0.34 -5.19
CA HIS A 230 -7.38 0.36 -3.81
C HIS A 230 -5.96 -0.17 -3.69
N ALA A 231 -5.19 0.43 -2.80
CA ALA A 231 -3.81 0.07 -2.53
C ALA A 231 -3.69 -0.54 -1.13
N MET A 232 -2.91 -1.60 -1.03
CA MET A 232 -2.65 -2.31 0.23
C MET A 232 -1.19 -2.77 0.28
N THR A 233 -0.79 -3.31 1.43
CA THR A 233 0.51 -3.96 1.58
C THR A 233 0.36 -5.47 1.60
N LEU A 234 1.08 -6.14 0.72
CA LEU A 234 1.19 -7.59 0.70
C LEU A 234 2.24 -8.07 1.71
N ALA A 235 1.80 -8.85 2.69
CA ALA A 235 2.61 -9.33 3.81
C ALA A 235 2.91 -10.83 3.75
N GLY A 236 2.21 -11.61 2.92
CA GLY A 236 2.41 -13.06 2.87
C GLY A 236 1.38 -13.78 2.02
N TYR A 237 1.36 -15.10 2.14
CA TYR A 237 0.37 -15.98 1.53
C TYR A 237 0.21 -17.28 2.31
N ASN A 238 -0.94 -17.94 2.13
CA ASN A 238 -1.19 -19.29 2.63
C ASN A 238 -2.04 -20.06 1.60
N ASP A 239 -1.42 -21.06 0.96
CA ASP A 239 -2.04 -21.91 -0.06
C ASP A 239 -3.00 -22.97 0.51
N LEU A 240 -3.03 -23.11 1.83
CA LEU A 240 -3.88 -24.05 2.55
C LEU A 240 -5.02 -23.34 3.29
N TYR A 241 -5.07 -22.00 3.29
CA TYR A 241 -6.18 -21.27 3.88
C TYR A 241 -7.46 -21.54 3.10
N ARG A 242 -8.57 -21.82 3.80
CA ARG A 242 -9.87 -22.04 3.19
C ARG A 242 -10.85 -20.97 3.65
N THR A 243 -11.35 -20.18 2.70
CA THR A 243 -12.31 -19.12 2.98
C THR A 243 -13.67 -19.68 3.37
N LYS A 244 -14.53 -18.85 3.97
CA LYS A 244 -15.93 -19.25 4.27
C LYS A 244 -16.74 -19.62 3.02
N GLN A 245 -16.36 -19.09 1.86
CA GLN A 245 -16.97 -19.41 0.57
C GLN A 245 -16.37 -20.65 -0.11
N GLY A 246 -15.39 -21.30 0.52
CA GLY A 246 -14.80 -22.55 0.05
C GLY A 246 -13.63 -22.40 -0.90
N TYR A 247 -13.16 -21.17 -1.18
CA TYR A 247 -11.93 -20.93 -1.93
C TYR A 247 -10.71 -21.37 -1.11
N THR A 248 -9.69 -21.88 -1.78
CA THR A 248 -8.45 -22.35 -1.14
C THR A 248 -7.26 -21.55 -1.66
N GLY A 249 -6.41 -21.13 -0.74
CA GLY A 249 -5.28 -20.27 -1.02
C GLY A 249 -5.64 -18.79 -0.92
N GLY A 250 -4.65 -17.96 -0.62
CA GLY A 250 -4.83 -16.52 -0.57
C GLY A 250 -3.56 -15.79 -0.20
N PHE A 251 -3.56 -14.50 -0.53
CA PHE A 251 -2.58 -13.55 -0.06
C PHE A 251 -3.00 -12.94 1.28
N ILE A 252 -2.03 -12.63 2.13
CA ILE A 252 -2.22 -11.96 3.42
C ILE A 252 -1.92 -10.48 3.20
N LEU A 253 -2.93 -9.64 3.42
CA LEU A 253 -2.87 -8.20 3.13
C LEU A 253 -2.96 -7.40 4.43
N LYS A 254 -2.10 -6.40 4.57
CA LYS A 254 -2.27 -5.30 5.52
C LYS A 254 -3.01 -4.18 4.78
N ASN A 255 -4.24 -3.94 5.22
CA ASN A 255 -5.09 -2.86 4.73
C ASN A 255 -4.91 -1.59 5.60
N SER A 256 -5.53 -0.49 5.22
CA SER A 256 -5.53 0.81 5.91
C SER A 256 -6.94 1.24 6.34
N TRP A 257 -7.80 0.28 6.61
CA TRP A 257 -9.17 0.52 7.05
C TRP A 257 -9.31 0.26 8.54
N PHE A 258 -10.11 1.10 9.21
CA PHE A 258 -10.48 0.89 10.61
C PHE A 258 -11.03 -0.52 10.84
N ASP A 259 -10.55 -1.16 11.91
CA ASP A 259 -11.01 -2.46 12.38
C ASP A 259 -12.05 -2.27 13.50
N GLY A 260 -13.26 -2.81 13.32
CA GLY A 260 -14.34 -2.73 14.30
C GLY A 260 -15.57 -1.93 13.85
N ILE A 261 -16.36 -1.49 14.84
CA ILE A 261 -17.61 -0.75 14.66
C ILE A 261 -17.34 0.73 14.96
N HIS A 262 -17.51 1.61 13.96
CA HIS A 262 -17.23 3.04 14.12
C HIS A 262 -18.13 3.69 15.20
N PRO A 263 -17.57 4.40 16.20
CA PRO A 263 -18.34 4.95 17.31
C PRO A 263 -18.78 6.39 17.03
N ALA A 264 -19.96 6.55 16.40
CA ALA A 264 -20.79 7.77 16.54
C ALA A 264 -22.23 7.56 16.07
N PHE A 265 -22.47 6.81 14.97
CA PHE A 265 -23.80 6.69 14.34
C PHE A 265 -24.16 5.30 13.78
N GLY A 266 -23.47 4.22 14.18
CA GLY A 266 -23.70 2.86 13.66
C GLY A 266 -22.88 2.55 12.39
N PRO A 267 -22.76 1.29 11.95
CA PRO A 267 -21.86 0.92 10.86
C PRO A 267 -22.42 1.36 9.50
N MET A 268 -21.64 2.10 8.71
CA MET A 268 -21.72 1.92 7.25
C MET A 268 -20.94 0.65 6.85
N HIS A 269 -19.82 0.32 7.53
CA HIS A 269 -18.89 -0.73 7.11
C HIS A 269 -18.25 -1.47 8.31
N ALA A 270 -18.86 -2.57 8.79
CA ALA A 270 -18.23 -3.41 9.82
C ALA A 270 -17.20 -4.35 9.18
N ARG A 271 -15.96 -4.35 9.70
CA ARG A 271 -14.82 -5.12 9.19
C ARG A 271 -14.20 -5.93 10.31
N GLY A 272 -13.63 -7.08 9.97
CA GLY A 272 -12.78 -7.84 10.88
C GLY A 272 -11.34 -7.87 10.38
N SER A 273 -10.39 -7.69 11.28
CA SER A 273 -8.97 -7.88 11.02
C SER A 273 -8.38 -8.97 11.93
N HIS A 274 -7.28 -9.57 11.49
CA HIS A 274 -6.55 -10.56 12.28
C HIS A 274 -5.05 -10.38 12.12
N SER A 275 -4.29 -10.80 13.13
CA SER A 275 -2.83 -10.88 13.06
C SER A 275 -2.38 -11.81 11.92
N ILE A 276 -1.20 -11.57 11.35
CA ILE A 276 -0.60 -12.46 10.34
C ILE A 276 -0.58 -13.93 10.81
N LYS A 277 -0.31 -14.17 12.10
CA LYS A 277 -0.27 -15.53 12.68
C LYS A 277 -1.60 -16.28 12.58
N TYR A 278 -2.73 -15.58 12.56
CA TYR A 278 -4.04 -16.21 12.37
C TYR A 278 -4.18 -16.83 10.96
N TRP A 279 -3.51 -16.24 9.97
CA TRP A 279 -3.58 -16.64 8.57
C TRP A 279 -2.54 -17.69 8.17
N LEU A 280 -1.65 -18.08 9.08
CA LEU A 280 -0.62 -19.11 8.88
C LEU A 280 -1.02 -20.42 9.55
#